data_AF-A0A966PWX4-F1
#
_entry.id   AF-A0A966PWX4-F1
#
_cell.length_a   1.000
_cell.length_b   1.000
_cell.length_c   1.000
_cell.angle_alpha   90.00
_cell.angle_beta   90.00
_cell.angle_gamma   90.00
#
_symmetry.space_group_name_H-M   'P 1'
#
loop_
_entity.id
_entity.type
_entity.pdbx_description
1 polymer ?
#
loop_
_entity_poly.entity_id
_entity_poly.type
_entity_poly.pdbx_seq_one_letter_code
_entity_poly.pdbx_strand_id
1 'polypeptide(L)'
;MMNTLELDDHLQKAVDHGVSGTDILHGELKRLLVEAEQELLEAQRIEEDNDYSDAMESMERKYWEGQCDALVHVYQLTYALSFAISDRIKNETTR
;
A
#
# COMPACT_ATOMS: atom_id res chain seq x y z
N MET A 1 9.93 -2.80 -21.42
CA MET A 1 8.60 -3.13 -20.90
C MET A 1 8.82 -4.06 -19.72
N MET A 2 8.46 -3.62 -18.51
CA MET A 2 8.43 -4.52 -17.35
C MET A 2 7.35 -5.56 -17.63
N ASN A 3 7.68 -6.84 -17.47
CA ASN A 3 6.73 -7.92 -17.66
C ASN A 3 5.70 -7.80 -16.53
N THR A 4 4.48 -7.33 -16.82
CA THR A 4 3.42 -7.01 -15.84
C THR A 4 2.89 -8.22 -15.04
N LEU A 5 3.54 -9.38 -15.18
CA LEU A 5 3.21 -10.63 -14.52
C LEU A 5 4.33 -11.14 -13.60
N GLU A 6 5.48 -10.46 -13.54
CA GLU A 6 6.57 -10.82 -12.64
C GLU A 6 6.46 -10.05 -11.32
N LEU A 7 6.56 -10.79 -10.21
CA LEU A 7 6.58 -10.22 -8.86
C LEU A 7 7.99 -9.75 -8.51
N ASP A 8 8.10 -8.72 -7.69
CA ASP A 8 9.37 -8.34 -7.08
C ASP A 8 9.95 -9.51 -6.26
N ASP A 9 11.28 -9.60 -6.20
CA ASP A 9 12.02 -10.70 -5.56
C ASP A 9 11.55 -10.99 -4.13
N HIS A 10 11.23 -9.97 -3.34
CA HIS A 10 10.76 -10.16 -1.96
C HIS A 10 9.34 -10.72 -1.89
N LEU A 11 8.48 -10.35 -2.83
CA LEU A 11 7.11 -10.87 -2.94
C LEU A 11 7.12 -12.33 -3.40
N GLN A 12 7.94 -12.66 -4.40
CA GLN A 12 8.09 -14.04 -4.85
C GLN A 12 8.63 -14.93 -3.74
N LYS A 13 9.64 -14.47 -2.97
CA LYS A 13 10.13 -15.22 -1.80
C LYS A 13 9.03 -15.47 -0.76
N ALA A 14 8.17 -14.48 -0.50
CA ALA A 14 7.06 -14.66 0.44
C ALA A 14 6.06 -15.73 -0.05
N VAL A 15 5.79 -15.77 -1.36
CA VAL A 15 5.01 -16.85 -1.98
C VAL A 15 5.70 -18.21 -1.78
N ASP A 16 6.99 -18.30 -2.07
CA ASP A 16 7.78 -19.54 -1.94
C ASP A 16 7.84 -20.04 -0.48
N HIS A 17 7.74 -19.13 0.49
CA HIS A 17 7.65 -19.44 1.91
C HIS A 17 6.23 -19.81 2.40
N GLY A 18 5.24 -19.83 1.50
CA GLY A 18 3.86 -20.21 1.84
C GLY A 18 3.08 -19.15 2.62
N VAL A 19 3.52 -17.88 2.58
CA VAL A 19 2.79 -16.77 3.19
C VAL A 19 1.47 -16.56 2.44
N SER A 20 0.39 -16.28 3.17
CA SER A 20 -0.91 -16.06 2.54
C SER A 20 -0.90 -14.80 1.67
N GLY A 21 -1.61 -14.82 0.53
CA GLY A 21 -1.67 -13.66 -0.36
C GLY A 21 -2.19 -12.39 0.33
N THR A 22 -3.08 -12.52 1.32
CA THR A 22 -3.56 -11.40 2.14
C THR A 22 -2.47 -10.83 3.04
N ASP A 23 -1.61 -11.67 3.63
CA ASP A 23 -0.51 -11.19 4.47
C ASP A 23 0.64 -10.60 3.64
N ILE A 24 0.90 -11.16 2.45
CA ILE A 24 1.85 -10.59 1.48
C ILE A 24 1.37 -9.18 1.08
N LEU A 25 0.11 -9.05 0.68
CA LEU A 25 -0.47 -7.76 0.29
C LEU A 25 -0.47 -6.78 1.46
N HIS A 26 -0.77 -7.25 2.68
CA HIS A 26 -0.72 -6.44 3.88
C HIS A 26 0.67 -5.82 4.13
N GLY A 27 1.72 -6.64 4.04
CA GLY A 27 3.09 -6.18 4.18
C GLY A 27 3.52 -5.22 3.06
N GLU A 28 3.17 -5.55 1.82
CA GLU A 28 3.54 -4.74 0.66
C GLU A 28 2.84 -3.37 0.65
N LEU A 29 1.56 -3.31 1.01
CA LEU A 29 0.84 -2.04 1.14
C LEU A 29 1.46 -1.12 2.19
N LYS A 30 2.03 -1.67 3.27
CA LYS A 30 2.76 -0.87 4.26
C LYS A 30 4.04 -0.28 3.67
N ARG A 31 4.77 -1.04 2.86
CA ARG A 31 5.98 -0.55 2.15
C ARG A 31 5.61 0.58 1.20
N LEU A 32 4.59 0.36 0.37
CA LEU A 32 4.08 1.36 -0.58
C LEU A 32 3.57 2.62 0.14
N LEU A 33 2.93 2.47 1.30
CA LEU A 33 2.47 3.61 2.09
C LEU A 33 3.65 4.46 2.60
N VAL A 34 4.71 3.84 3.10
CA VAL A 34 5.93 4.58 3.52
C VAL A 34 6.53 5.35 2.34
N GLU A 35 6.55 4.77 1.15
CA GLU A 35 7.05 5.46 -0.06
C GLU A 35 6.13 6.64 -0.43
N ALA A 36 4.82 6.44 -0.45
CA ALA A 36 3.86 7.50 -0.75
C ALA A 36 3.91 8.64 0.29
N GLU A 37 4.12 8.32 1.57
CA GLU A 37 4.29 9.31 2.64
C GLU A 37 5.55 10.15 2.43
N GLN A 38 6.65 9.53 1.98
CA GLN A 38 7.89 10.25 1.67
C GLN A 38 7.70 11.22 0.49
N GLU A 39 7.03 10.77 -0.57
CA GLU A 39 6.73 11.62 -1.73
C GLU A 39 5.76 12.76 -1.36
N LEU A 40 4.77 12.50 -0.50
CA LEU A 40 3.87 13.53 0.01
C LEU A 40 4.63 14.60 0.80
N LEU A 41 5.55 14.19 1.69
CA LEU A 41 6.36 15.12 2.47
C LEU A 41 7.27 15.96 1.57
N GLU A 42 7.84 15.37 0.53
CA GLU A 42 8.67 16.10 -0.43
C GLU A 42 7.84 17.08 -1.27
N ALA A 43 6.66 16.66 -1.74
CA ALA A 43 5.74 17.54 -2.46
C ALA A 43 5.27 18.72 -1.59
N GLN A 44 5.01 18.47 -0.30
CA GLN A 44 4.72 19.53 0.68
C GLN A 44 5.89 20.51 0.81
N ARG A 45 7.12 20.00 0.94
CA ARG A 45 8.33 20.83 1.06
C ARG A 45 8.56 21.70 -0.17
N ILE A 46 8.39 21.15 -1.38
CA ILE A 46 8.53 21.88 -2.63
C ILE A 46 7.48 22.99 -2.74
N GLU A 47 6.22 22.67 -2.45
CA GLU A 47 5.13 23.66 -2.49
C GLU A 47 5.36 24.80 -1.48
N GLU A 48 5.85 24.47 -0.28
CA GLU A 48 6.25 25.43 0.76
C GLU A 48 7.44 26.31 0.34
N ASP A 49 8.50 25.72 -0.21
CA ASP A 49 9.70 26.43 -0.65
C ASP A 49 9.42 27.41 -1.81
N ASN A 50 8.37 27.13 -2.61
CA ASN A 50 7.93 27.98 -3.71
C ASN A 50 6.78 28.94 -3.34
N ASP A 51 6.54 29.16 -2.04
CA ASP A 51 5.53 30.09 -1.50
C ASP A 51 4.12 29.84 -2.08
N TYR A 52 3.79 28.56 -2.32
CA TYR A 52 2.49 28.11 -2.84
C TYR A 52 2.09 28.77 -4.17
N SER A 53 3.07 29.21 -4.96
CA SER A 53 2.82 30.04 -6.15
C SER A 53 2.52 29.23 -7.43
N ASP A 54 2.83 27.93 -7.44
CA ASP A 54 2.60 27.05 -8.59
C ASP A 54 1.47 26.04 -8.33
N ALA A 55 0.39 26.15 -9.12
CA ALA A 55 -0.75 25.25 -9.04
C ALA A 55 -0.39 23.79 -9.41
N MET A 56 0.67 23.56 -10.19
CA MET A 56 1.13 22.20 -10.51
C MET A 56 1.70 21.49 -9.27
N GLU A 57 2.39 22.22 -8.39
CA GLU A 57 2.95 21.68 -7.15
C GLU A 57 1.83 21.34 -6.15
N SER A 58 0.78 22.18 -6.08
CA SER A 58 -0.43 21.86 -5.32
C SER A 58 -1.13 20.60 -5.83
N MET A 59 -1.13 20.37 -7.15
CA MET A 59 -1.71 19.16 -7.74
C MET A 59 -0.87 17.92 -7.41
N GLU A 60 0.46 18.02 -7.45
CA GLU A 60 1.37 16.93 -7.08
C GLU A 60 1.19 16.53 -5.62
N ARG A 61 1.14 17.50 -4.70
CA ARG A 61 0.85 17.23 -3.29
C ARG A 61 -0.50 16.54 -3.11
N LYS A 62 -1.54 17.00 -3.81
CA LYS A 62 -2.89 16.39 -3.75
C LYS A 62 -2.93 14.99 -4.34
N TYR A 63 -2.12 14.70 -5.35
CA TYR A 63 -1.97 13.36 -5.89
C TYR A 63 -1.40 12.41 -4.82
N TRP A 64 -0.30 12.78 -4.17
CA TRP A 64 0.32 11.94 -3.14
C TRP A 64 -0.54 11.80 -1.87
N GLU A 65 -1.31 12.83 -1.51
CA GLU A 65 -2.33 12.76 -0.46
C GLU A 65 -3.37 11.67 -0.80
N GLY A 66 -3.89 11.68 -2.04
CA GLY A 66 -4.83 10.65 -2.52
C GLY A 66 -4.21 9.25 -2.61
N GLN A 67 -2.93 9.14 -2.98
CA GLN A 67 -2.22 7.86 -2.98
C GLN A 67 -2.12 7.27 -1.57
N CYS A 68 -1.79 8.09 -0.57
CA CYS A 68 -1.78 7.67 0.83
C CYS A 68 -3.16 7.19 1.29
N ASP A 69 -4.20 7.98 1.02
CA ASP A 69 -5.58 7.63 1.38
C ASP A 69 -6.01 6.28 0.78
N ALA A 70 -5.76 6.08 -0.51
CA ALA A 70 -6.08 4.85 -1.21
C ALA A 70 -5.34 3.64 -0.63
N LEU A 71 -4.02 3.77 -0.42
CA LEU A 71 -3.19 2.71 0.17
C LEU A 71 -3.67 2.34 1.58
N VAL A 72 -4.01 3.32 2.43
CA VAL A 72 -4.57 3.10 3.77
C VAL A 72 -5.90 2.35 3.71
N HIS A 73 -6.79 2.72 2.78
CA HIS A 73 -8.08 2.04 2.63
C HIS A 73 -7.91 0.55 2.30
N VAL A 74 -7.03 0.24 1.34
CA VAL A 74 -6.77 -1.16 0.97
C VAL A 74 -6.03 -1.88 2.09
N TYR A 75 -5.08 -1.24 2.77
CA TYR A 75 -4.36 -1.80 3.91
C TYR A 75 -5.33 -2.22 5.02
N GLN A 76 -6.29 -1.37 5.39
CA GLN A 76 -7.33 -1.71 6.37
C GLN A 76 -8.23 -2.86 5.89
N LEU A 77 -8.58 -2.89 4.59
CA LEU A 77 -9.36 -3.97 4.02
C LEU A 77 -8.61 -5.32 4.11
N THR A 78 -7.30 -5.34 3.90
CA THR A 78 -6.51 -6.59 4.06
C THR A 78 -6.57 -7.14 5.48
N TYR A 79 -6.53 -6.27 6.50
CA TYR A 79 -6.73 -6.68 7.90
C TYR A 79 -8.11 -7.32 8.09
N ALA A 80 -9.17 -6.65 7.65
CA ALA A 80 -10.54 -7.15 7.80
C ALA A 80 -10.73 -8.51 7.11
N LEU A 81 -10.17 -8.68 5.91
CA LEU A 81 -10.20 -9.93 5.16
C LEU A 81 -9.43 -11.05 5.87
N SER A 82 -8.23 -10.77 6.39
CA SER A 82 -7.41 -11.77 7.10
C SER A 82 -8.16 -12.33 8.32
N PHE A 83 -8.83 -11.47 9.09
CA PHE A 83 -9.68 -11.92 10.21
C PHE A 83 -10.88 -12.74 9.76
N ALA A 84 -11.64 -12.26 8.77
CA ALA A 84 -12.83 -12.96 8.27
C ALA A 84 -12.50 -14.36 7.69
N ILE A 85 -11.38 -14.48 6.97
CA ILE A 85 -10.89 -15.75 6.43
C ILE A 85 -10.48 -16.68 7.57
N SER A 86 -9.74 -16.17 8.55
CA SER A 86 -9.32 -16.93 9.73
C SER A 86 -10.51 -17.50 10.51
N ASP A 87 -11.56 -16.70 10.69
CA ASP A 87 -12.78 -17.13 11.39
C ASP A 87 -13.53 -18.21 10.61
N ARG A 88 -13.63 -18.10 9.28
CA ARG A 88 -14.20 -19.15 8.44
C ARG A 88 -13.46 -20.48 8.60
N ILE A 89 -12.13 -20.47 8.52
CA ILE A 89 -11.29 -21.67 8.63
C ILE A 89 -11.45 -22.34 9.99
N LYS A 90 -11.48 -21.55 11.08
CA LYS A 90 -11.73 -22.07 12.43
C LYS A 90 -13.10 -22.76 12.53
N ASN A 91 -14.14 -22.14 11.96
CA ASN A 91 -15.50 -22.69 11.97
C ASN A 91 -15.63 -23.98 11.15
N GLU A 92 -14.88 -24.11 10.06
CA GLU A 92 -14.82 -25.34 9.25
C GLU A 92 -14.08 -26.47 9.99
N THR A 93 -13.04 -26.16 10.75
CA THR A 93 -12.23 -27.16 11.48
C THR A 93 -12.92 -27.66 12.76
N THR A 94 -13.88 -26.90 13.29
CA THR A 94 -14.61 -27.23 14.54
C THR A 94 -15.94 -27.96 14.28
N ARG A 95 -16.30 -28.20 13.01
CA ARG A 95 -17.47 -28.99 12.59
C ARG A 95 -17.10 -30.45 12.41
#